data_AF-A0A6P5RND5-F1
#
_entry.id   AF-A0A6P5RND5-F1
#
_cell.length_a   1.000
_cell.length_b   1.000
_cell.length_c   1.000
_cell.angle_alpha   90.00
_cell.angle_beta   90.00
_cell.angle_gamma   90.00
#
_symmetry.space_group_name_H-M   'P 1'
#
loop_
_entity.id
_entity.type
_entity.pdbx_description
1 polymer ?
#
loop_
_entity_poly.entity_id
_entity_poly.type
_entity_poly.pdbx_seq_one_letter_code
_entity_poly.pdbx_strand_id
1 'polypeptide(L)'
;METKVAEQAVEEQGSRVDEQQGKKKMRLMVAVDESEWSFYALKWALGHLFVGPNDKAGVAATLEAPEGSQENASMVTLVHVMPPLYNYVLPAGPGGAAYYVTPAVVESVRKAQEDGAADVLSRALEICKDKMIKAETLILRGDPKDMICEATEQRHVDLLVVGSRGLGMIKRAFLGSVSDYCAHHAKCPVVIVKPPKESEKNK
;
A
#
# COMPACT_ATOMS: atom_id res chain seq x y z
N MET A 1 42.10 65.61 30.83
CA MET A 1 41.28 64.98 29.77
C MET A 1 41.97 63.66 29.45
N GLU A 2 41.54 62.64 30.18
CA GLU A 2 42.20 61.35 30.33
C GLU A 2 41.42 60.25 29.60
N THR A 3 42.19 59.28 29.10
CA THR A 3 41.89 57.85 28.93
C THR A 3 40.99 57.32 27.80
N LYS A 4 41.65 56.39 27.07
CA LYS A 4 41.24 55.00 26.77
C LYS A 4 40.29 54.70 25.61
N VAL A 5 40.92 54.14 24.57
CA VAL A 5 40.61 52.87 23.91
C VAL A 5 39.54 52.04 24.64
N ALA A 6 38.43 51.77 23.96
CA ALA A 6 37.43 50.79 24.37
C ALA A 6 37.39 49.66 23.32
N GLU A 7 38.07 48.57 23.69
CA GLU A 7 37.78 47.21 23.26
C GLU A 7 36.49 46.77 23.96
N GLN A 8 35.45 46.39 23.21
CA GLN A 8 34.37 45.56 23.73
C GLN A 8 33.94 44.54 22.69
N ALA A 9 34.16 43.28 23.06
CA ALA A 9 33.59 42.10 22.46
C ALA A 9 32.06 42.15 22.51
N VAL A 10 31.41 41.69 21.45
CA VAL A 10 30.02 41.22 21.53
C VAL A 10 30.04 39.71 21.28
N GLU A 11 29.88 39.05 22.41
CA GLU A 11 29.41 37.72 22.72
C GLU A 11 28.56 36.99 21.67
N GLU A 12 28.75 35.67 21.77
CA GLU A 12 27.99 34.56 21.21
C GLU A 12 26.47 34.79 21.18
N GLN A 13 25.84 34.30 20.11
CA GLN A 13 24.66 33.45 20.28
C GLN A 13 24.45 32.59 19.03
N GLY A 14 24.86 31.33 19.15
CA GLY A 14 24.47 30.28 18.24
C GLY A 14 22.96 30.09 18.31
N SER A 15 22.30 30.23 17.16
CA SER A 15 20.96 29.71 16.96
C SER A 15 21.09 28.32 16.34
N ARG A 16 21.16 27.32 17.23
CA ARG A 16 20.77 25.94 16.90
C ARG A 16 19.34 26.03 16.39
N VAL A 17 19.17 25.94 15.08
CA VAL A 17 17.84 25.68 14.51
C VAL A 17 17.45 24.29 15.01
N ASP A 18 16.46 24.26 15.88
CA ASP A 18 15.78 23.08 16.38
C ASP A 18 15.35 22.18 15.19
N GLU A 19 16.15 21.17 14.86
CA GLU A 19 15.67 19.97 14.17
C GLU A 19 14.81 19.17 15.15
N GLN A 20 13.62 19.70 15.46
CA GLN A 20 12.52 18.87 15.88
C GLN A 20 12.07 18.07 14.66
N GLN A 21 12.80 16.99 14.35
CA GLN A 21 12.32 15.93 13.47
C GLN A 21 11.14 15.25 14.15
N GLY A 22 9.96 15.88 14.03
CA GLY A 22 8.70 15.18 14.21
C GLY A 22 8.72 13.98 13.28
N LYS A 23 8.58 12.76 13.82
CA LYS A 23 8.52 11.54 13.01
C LYS A 23 7.47 11.73 11.92
N LYS A 24 7.89 11.84 10.66
CA LYS A 24 6.99 12.00 9.51
C LYS A 24 5.99 10.84 9.53
N LYS A 25 4.69 11.15 9.55
CA LYS A 25 3.61 10.18 9.43
C LYS A 25 3.79 9.38 8.13
N MET A 26 3.91 8.06 8.25
CA MET A 26 4.09 7.18 7.09
C MET A 26 2.74 6.81 6.49
N ARG A 27 2.54 7.11 5.20
CA ARG A 27 1.39 6.68 4.41
C ARG A 27 1.75 5.41 3.64
N LEU A 28 1.21 4.30 4.09
CA LEU A 28 1.41 3.00 3.45
C LEU A 28 0.23 2.71 2.52
N MET A 29 0.51 2.29 1.29
CA MET A 29 -0.50 1.73 0.41
C MET A 29 -0.21 0.26 0.18
N VAL A 30 -1.24 -0.60 0.26
CA VAL A 30 -1.13 -2.02 -0.03
C VAL A 30 -2.10 -2.37 -1.15
N ALA A 31 -1.59 -2.89 -2.26
CA ALA A 31 -2.43 -3.37 -3.35
C ALA A 31 -2.95 -4.79 -3.04
N VAL A 32 -4.29 -4.94 -3.05
CA VAL A 32 -4.97 -6.18 -2.74
C VAL A 32 -5.87 -6.59 -3.90
N ASP A 33 -5.85 -7.87 -4.24
CA ASP A 33 -6.69 -8.50 -5.25
C ASP A 33 -7.29 -9.80 -4.66
N GLU A 34 -7.96 -10.59 -5.49
CA GLU A 34 -8.54 -11.87 -5.07
C GLU A 34 -7.49 -12.95 -4.74
N SER A 35 -6.19 -12.69 -4.97
CA SER A 35 -5.15 -13.69 -4.80
C SER A 35 -4.64 -13.79 -3.36
N GLU A 36 -4.40 -15.01 -2.89
CA GLU A 36 -3.80 -15.26 -1.57
C GLU A 36 -2.42 -14.59 -1.39
N TRP A 37 -1.72 -14.31 -2.50
CA TRP A 37 -0.41 -13.65 -2.48
C TRP A 37 -0.49 -12.17 -2.09
N SER A 38 -1.57 -11.48 -2.48
CA SER A 38 -1.78 -10.09 -2.07
C SER A 38 -2.19 -10.01 -0.59
N PHE A 39 -3.03 -10.94 -0.12
CA PHE A 39 -3.32 -11.07 1.31
C PHE A 39 -2.09 -11.45 2.14
N TYR A 40 -1.20 -12.30 1.62
CA TYR A 40 0.08 -12.58 2.26
C TYR A 40 0.94 -11.31 2.36
N ALA A 41 1.03 -10.52 1.28
CA ALA A 41 1.75 -9.25 1.28
C ALA A 41 1.20 -8.26 2.32
N LEU A 42 -0.13 -8.18 2.47
CA LEU A 42 -0.78 -7.40 3.51
C LEU A 42 -0.36 -7.88 4.91
N LYS A 43 -0.48 -9.18 5.20
CA LYS A 43 -0.09 -9.75 6.50
C LYS A 43 1.39 -9.49 6.81
N TRP A 44 2.25 -9.62 5.80
CA TRP A 44 3.67 -9.33 5.91
C TRP A 44 3.91 -7.85 6.25
N ALA A 45 3.27 -6.93 5.52
CA ALA A 45 3.40 -5.49 5.74
C ALA A 45 3.01 -5.11 7.16
N LEU A 46 1.85 -5.59 7.62
CA LEU A 46 1.36 -5.30 8.97
C LEU A 46 2.26 -5.88 10.07
N GLY A 47 2.92 -7.03 9.81
CA GLY A 47 3.82 -7.68 10.77
C GLY A 47 5.24 -7.10 10.83
N HIS A 48 5.70 -6.39 9.80
CA HIS A 48 7.10 -5.95 9.69
C HIS A 48 7.27 -4.43 9.63
N LEU A 49 6.27 -3.70 9.14
CA LEU A 49 6.37 -2.24 8.96
C LEU A 49 5.79 -1.45 10.13
N PHE A 50 4.95 -2.08 10.95
CA PHE A 50 4.32 -1.48 12.13
C PHE A 50 4.85 -2.05 13.45
N VAL A 51 5.87 -2.91 13.39
CA VAL A 51 6.61 -3.43 14.54
C VAL A 51 7.98 -2.77 14.53
N GLY A 52 8.20 -1.85 15.46
CA GLY A 52 9.47 -1.13 15.59
C GLY A 52 10.62 -2.06 16.01
N PRO A 53 11.88 -1.71 15.72
CA PRO A 53 13.07 -2.49 16.11
C PRO A 53 13.22 -2.75 17.62
N ASN A 54 12.52 -2.00 18.47
CA ASN A 54 12.53 -2.17 19.93
C ASN A 54 11.33 -2.97 20.48
N ASP A 55 10.45 -3.49 19.62
CA ASP A 55 9.14 -3.99 20.05
C ASP A 55 9.14 -5.50 20.33
N LYS A 56 10.26 -6.03 20.83
CA LYS A 56 10.20 -7.23 21.70
C LYS A 56 9.61 -6.90 23.08
N ALA A 57 9.33 -5.62 23.36
CA ALA A 57 8.47 -5.14 24.43
C ALA A 57 7.36 -4.26 23.82
N GLY A 58 6.25 -4.88 23.38
CA GLY A 58 5.23 -4.15 22.63
C GLY A 58 3.87 -4.82 22.49
N VAL A 59 3.46 -5.67 23.44
CA VAL A 59 2.02 -5.84 23.72
C VAL A 59 1.59 -4.60 24.49
N ALA A 60 1.46 -3.48 23.78
CA ALA A 60 0.91 -2.23 24.28
C ALA A 60 0.60 -1.30 23.11
N ALA A 61 -0.24 -1.75 22.17
CA ALA A 61 -1.15 -0.80 21.55
C ALA A 61 -2.15 -0.44 22.65
N THR A 62 -1.91 0.73 23.23
CA THR A 62 -2.62 1.41 24.31
C THR A 62 -4.10 0.99 24.44
N LEU A 63 -4.37 0.15 25.45
CA LEU A 63 -5.61 0.25 26.21
C LEU A 63 -5.51 1.57 27.01
N GLU A 64 -6.57 2.36 26.96
CA GLU A 64 -6.75 3.66 27.63
C GLU A 64 -6.05 4.86 26.97
N ALA A 65 -6.84 5.63 26.21
CA ALA A 65 -6.54 7.04 25.96
C ALA A 65 -7.32 7.88 26.99
N PRO A 66 -6.66 8.74 27.78
CA PRO A 66 -7.29 9.96 28.27
C PRO A 66 -7.53 10.88 27.07
N GLU A 67 -8.64 11.61 27.10
CA GLU A 67 -8.99 12.60 26.10
C GLU A 67 -7.86 13.63 25.90
N GLY A 68 -7.42 13.85 24.66
CA GLY A 68 -6.58 15.00 24.32
C GLY A 68 -5.21 14.76 23.70
N SER A 69 -5.01 13.73 22.86
CA SER A 69 -3.87 13.71 21.92
C SER A 69 -4.19 12.95 20.64
N GLN A 70 -4.79 13.64 19.67
CA GLN A 70 -4.86 13.16 18.30
C GLN A 70 -3.50 13.35 17.60
N GLU A 71 -3.25 12.50 16.60
CA GLU A 71 -2.27 12.68 15.51
C GLU A 71 -0.86 12.13 15.69
N ASN A 72 -0.70 10.79 15.70
CA ASN A 72 0.55 10.14 15.22
C ASN A 72 0.34 8.72 14.66
N ALA A 73 -0.86 8.41 14.13
CA ALA A 73 -1.15 7.09 13.58
C ALA A 73 -0.72 6.99 12.11
N SER A 74 0.25 6.13 11.78
CA SER A 74 0.51 5.69 10.41
C SER A 74 -0.77 5.12 9.80
N MET A 75 -1.12 5.55 8.58
CA MET A 75 -2.38 5.19 7.94
C MET A 75 -2.11 4.22 6.79
N VAL A 76 -2.88 3.11 6.77
CA VAL A 76 -2.84 2.12 5.69
C VAL A 76 -3.97 2.38 4.72
N THR A 77 -3.65 2.52 3.44
CA THR A 77 -4.64 2.56 2.35
C THR A 77 -4.62 1.22 1.64
N LEU A 78 -5.73 0.47 1.72
CA LEU A 78 -5.93 -0.77 0.98
C LEU A 78 -6.50 -0.42 -0.40
N VAL A 79 -5.75 -0.66 -1.47
CA VAL A 79 -6.18 -0.35 -2.84
C VAL A 79 -6.54 -1.61 -3.62
N HIS A 80 -7.70 -1.61 -4.24
CA HIS A 80 -8.14 -2.63 -5.19
C HIS A 80 -8.50 -1.96 -6.53
N VAL A 81 -8.07 -2.54 -7.64
CA VAL A 81 -8.35 -2.01 -8.99
C VAL A 81 -9.22 -3.00 -9.75
N MET A 82 -10.42 -2.55 -10.12
CA MET A 82 -11.31 -3.30 -10.99
C MET A 82 -10.87 -3.12 -12.45
N PRO A 83 -10.50 -4.20 -13.16
CA PRO A 83 -10.08 -4.12 -14.54
C PRO A 83 -11.26 -3.75 -15.45
N PRO A 84 -10.99 -3.10 -16.59
CA PRO A 84 -12.03 -2.69 -17.52
C PRO A 84 -12.73 -3.90 -18.17
N LEU A 85 -14.02 -3.73 -18.47
CA LEU A 85 -14.91 -4.80 -18.92
C LEU A 85 -14.55 -5.42 -20.28
N TYR A 86 -13.78 -4.74 -21.13
CA TYR A 86 -13.38 -5.30 -22.43
C TYR A 86 -12.52 -6.56 -22.31
N ASN A 87 -11.86 -6.80 -21.18
CA ASN A 87 -11.18 -8.06 -20.91
C ASN A 87 -12.14 -9.26 -20.85
N TYR A 88 -13.45 -9.01 -20.69
CA TYR A 88 -14.50 -10.02 -20.69
C TYR A 88 -15.29 -10.07 -22.01
N VAL A 89 -14.99 -9.19 -22.96
CA VAL A 89 -15.63 -9.18 -24.28
C VAL A 89 -14.69 -9.84 -25.28
N LEU A 90 -14.80 -11.16 -25.40
CA LEU A 90 -14.07 -11.91 -26.43
C LEU A 90 -14.83 -11.89 -27.76
N PRO A 91 -14.13 -11.76 -28.90
CA PRO A 91 -14.75 -11.99 -30.20
C PRO A 91 -15.06 -13.49 -30.33
N ALA A 92 -16.29 -13.89 -29.97
CA ALA A 92 -16.77 -15.25 -30.11
C ALA A 92 -17.61 -15.36 -31.40
N GLY A 93 -16.95 -15.58 -32.55
CA GLY A 93 -17.63 -15.89 -33.80
C GLY A 93 -16.76 -15.74 -35.05
N PRO A 94 -17.10 -16.42 -36.17
CA PRO A 94 -16.45 -16.19 -37.46
C PRO A 94 -16.56 -14.71 -37.86
N GLY A 95 -15.44 -14.06 -38.15
CA GLY A 95 -15.40 -12.67 -38.64
C GLY A 95 -15.34 -11.57 -37.57
N GLY A 96 -15.10 -11.90 -36.30
CA GLY A 96 -14.90 -10.89 -35.25
C GLY A 96 -16.16 -10.10 -34.89
N ALA A 97 -17.35 -10.64 -35.23
CA ALA A 97 -18.61 -10.04 -34.84
C ALA A 97 -18.71 -10.01 -33.30
N ALA A 98 -18.59 -8.81 -32.73
CA ALA A 98 -18.87 -8.60 -31.33
C ALA A 98 -20.32 -8.99 -31.06
N TYR A 99 -20.55 -9.96 -30.18
CA TYR A 99 -21.86 -10.05 -29.55
C TYR A 99 -22.08 -8.69 -28.88
N TYR A 100 -23.13 -7.97 -29.30
CA TYR A 100 -23.56 -6.77 -28.59
C TYR A 100 -23.85 -7.20 -27.15
N VAL A 101 -22.94 -6.88 -26.25
CA VAL A 101 -23.18 -7.07 -24.82
C VAL A 101 -24.33 -6.13 -24.50
N THR A 102 -25.49 -6.70 -24.17
CA THR A 102 -26.65 -5.89 -23.85
C THR A 102 -26.32 -5.02 -22.63
N PRO A 103 -26.90 -3.81 -22.51
CA PRO A 103 -26.68 -2.98 -21.32
C PRO A 103 -26.95 -3.72 -20.00
N ALA A 104 -27.93 -4.64 -19.99
CA ALA A 104 -28.24 -5.48 -18.84
C ALA A 104 -27.08 -6.44 -18.47
N VAL A 105 -26.39 -7.03 -19.45
CA VAL A 105 -25.23 -7.89 -19.20
C VAL A 105 -24.05 -7.05 -18.71
N VAL A 106 -23.77 -5.90 -19.33
CA VAL A 106 -22.72 -4.97 -18.86
C VAL A 106 -22.95 -4.58 -17.40
N GLU A 107 -24.18 -4.24 -17.07
CA GLU A 107 -24.59 -3.85 -15.72
C GLU A 107 -24.44 -5.00 -14.72
N SER A 108 -24.82 -6.23 -15.09
CA SER A 108 -24.65 -7.40 -14.23
C SER A 108 -23.17 -7.70 -13.93
N VAL A 109 -22.29 -7.58 -14.94
CA VAL A 109 -20.86 -7.81 -14.76
C VAL A 109 -20.25 -6.70 -13.89
N ARG A 110 -20.63 -5.44 -14.14
CA ARG A 110 -20.23 -4.30 -13.32
C ARG A 110 -20.60 -4.51 -11.86
N LYS A 111 -21.85 -4.91 -11.60
CA LYS A 111 -22.32 -5.18 -10.24
C LYS A 111 -21.54 -6.32 -9.58
N ALA A 112 -21.33 -7.43 -10.30
CA ALA A 112 -20.54 -8.55 -9.79
C ALA A 112 -19.09 -8.15 -9.47
N GLN A 113 -18.47 -7.29 -10.28
CA GLN A 113 -17.13 -6.75 -9.99
C GLN A 113 -17.13 -5.87 -8.74
N GLU A 114 -18.15 -5.03 -8.55
CA GLU A 114 -18.28 -4.18 -7.37
C GLU A 114 -18.47 -4.98 -6.08
N ASP A 115 -19.33 -5.99 -6.13
CA ASP A 115 -19.57 -6.91 -5.02
C ASP A 115 -18.26 -7.65 -4.68
N GLY A 116 -17.55 -8.19 -5.68
CA GLY A 116 -16.25 -8.84 -5.49
C GLY A 116 -15.16 -7.91 -4.93
N ALA A 117 -15.10 -6.66 -5.40
CA ALA A 117 -14.17 -5.66 -4.87
C ALA A 117 -14.45 -5.33 -3.40
N ALA A 118 -15.73 -5.22 -3.04
CA ALA A 118 -16.15 -5.00 -1.65
C ALA A 118 -15.76 -6.19 -0.76
N ASP A 119 -15.92 -7.42 -1.23
CA ASP A 119 -15.55 -8.63 -0.50
C ASP A 119 -14.04 -8.72 -0.26
N VAL A 120 -13.23 -8.46 -1.30
CA VAL A 120 -11.76 -8.44 -1.20
C VAL A 120 -11.29 -7.44 -0.15
N LEU A 121 -11.82 -6.21 -0.20
CA LEU A 121 -11.45 -5.16 0.75
C LEU A 121 -11.99 -5.42 2.15
N SER A 122 -13.16 -6.03 2.29
CA SER A 122 -13.73 -6.42 3.59
C SER A 122 -12.83 -7.45 4.27
N ARG A 123 -12.40 -8.49 3.55
CA ARG A 123 -11.43 -9.48 4.05
C ARG A 123 -10.09 -8.84 4.42
N ALA A 124 -9.62 -7.87 3.64
CA ALA A 124 -8.37 -7.15 3.94
C ALA A 124 -8.50 -6.25 5.18
N LEU A 125 -9.66 -5.60 5.37
CA LEU A 125 -9.96 -4.79 6.54
C LEU A 125 -10.04 -5.64 7.81
N GLU A 126 -10.59 -6.85 7.75
CA GLU A 126 -10.59 -7.79 8.88
C GLU A 126 -9.17 -8.09 9.36
N ILE A 127 -8.25 -8.37 8.44
CA ILE A 127 -6.83 -8.60 8.77
C ILE A 127 -6.19 -7.36 9.45
N CYS A 128 -6.59 -6.15 9.03
CA CYS A 128 -6.10 -4.92 9.66
C CYS A 128 -6.69 -4.71 11.06
N LYS A 129 -7.99 -5.00 11.24
CA LYS A 129 -8.69 -4.93 12.53
C LYS A 129 -8.11 -5.89 13.55
N ASP A 130 -7.79 -7.13 13.14
CA ASP A 130 -7.15 -8.14 14.00
C ASP A 130 -5.81 -7.68 14.57
N LYS A 131 -5.13 -6.76 13.87
CA LYS A 131 -3.85 -6.16 14.28
C LYS A 131 -3.99 -4.77 14.88
N MET A 132 -5.21 -4.28 15.10
CA MET A 132 -5.53 -2.94 15.62
C MET A 132 -4.91 -1.79 14.78
N ILE A 133 -4.78 -1.99 13.46
CA ILE A 133 -4.22 -0.98 12.54
C ILE A 133 -5.36 -0.25 11.83
N LYS A 134 -5.33 1.09 11.89
CA LYS A 134 -6.27 1.94 11.14
C LYS A 134 -5.99 1.83 9.64
N ALA A 135 -6.99 1.34 8.90
CA ALA A 135 -6.96 1.23 7.46
C ALA A 135 -8.16 1.92 6.82
N GLU A 136 -7.94 2.56 5.68
CA GLU A 136 -8.97 3.02 4.75
C GLU A 136 -8.93 2.16 3.48
N THR A 137 -10.02 2.18 2.71
CA THR A 137 -10.12 1.44 1.45
C THR A 137 -10.21 2.38 0.25
N LEU A 138 -9.70 1.93 -0.88
CA LEU A 138 -9.72 2.64 -2.15
C LEU A 138 -10.03 1.65 -3.28
N ILE A 139 -11.17 1.85 -3.96
CA ILE A 139 -11.52 1.10 -5.17
C ILE A 139 -11.26 2.00 -6.38
N LEU A 140 -10.48 1.51 -7.33
CA LEU A 140 -10.18 2.19 -8.60
C LEU A 140 -10.70 1.37 -9.77
N ARG A 141 -10.84 2.01 -10.94
CA ARG A 141 -11.24 1.36 -12.19
C ARG A 141 -10.25 1.70 -13.29
N GLY A 142 -9.74 0.69 -13.98
CA GLY A 142 -8.78 0.87 -15.06
C GLY A 142 -7.73 -0.23 -15.08
N ASP A 143 -6.62 0.00 -15.76
CA ASP A 143 -5.49 -0.92 -15.72
C ASP A 143 -4.83 -0.87 -14.32
N PRO A 144 -4.71 -2.00 -13.60
CA PRO A 144 -4.08 -2.03 -12.28
C PRO A 144 -2.68 -1.41 -12.24
N LYS A 145 -1.90 -1.52 -13.32
CA LYS A 145 -0.54 -0.98 -13.41
C LYS A 145 -0.54 0.55 -13.26
N ASP A 146 -1.41 1.20 -14.02
CA ASP A 146 -1.48 2.66 -14.08
C ASP A 146 -2.20 3.21 -12.86
N MET A 147 -3.34 2.63 -12.51
CA MET A 147 -4.18 3.11 -11.40
C MET A 147 -3.46 3.03 -10.05
N ILE A 148 -2.66 1.99 -9.81
CA ILE A 148 -1.88 1.89 -8.57
C ILE A 148 -0.80 2.99 -8.54
N CYS A 149 -0.03 3.15 -9.62
CA CYS A 149 1.01 4.18 -9.67
C CYS A 149 0.42 5.59 -9.50
N GLU A 150 -0.64 5.89 -10.23
CA GLU A 150 -1.33 7.18 -10.13
C GLU A 150 -1.87 7.43 -8.72
N ALA A 151 -2.50 6.44 -8.09
CA ALA A 151 -3.00 6.57 -6.73
C ALA A 151 -1.88 6.80 -5.70
N THR A 152 -0.70 6.20 -5.89
CA THR A 152 0.44 6.47 -5.01
C THR A 152 0.88 7.93 -5.08
N GLU A 153 0.84 8.54 -6.26
CA GLU A 153 1.19 9.95 -6.44
C GLU A 153 0.12 10.87 -5.86
N GLN A 154 -1.14 10.65 -6.23
CA GLN A 154 -2.28 11.48 -5.79
C GLN A 154 -2.44 11.51 -4.27
N ARG A 155 -2.16 10.38 -3.60
CA ARG A 155 -2.24 10.26 -2.14
C ARG A 155 -0.90 10.51 -1.44
N HIS A 156 0.14 10.82 -2.22
CA HIS A 156 1.51 11.02 -1.75
C HIS A 156 2.02 9.88 -0.85
N VAL A 157 1.77 8.64 -1.27
CA VAL A 157 2.16 7.43 -0.55
C VAL A 157 3.67 7.42 -0.31
N ASP A 158 4.08 7.09 0.91
CA ASP A 158 5.50 7.01 1.29
C ASP A 158 6.08 5.62 1.02
N LEU A 159 5.24 4.58 0.95
CA LEU A 159 5.63 3.21 0.62
C LEU A 159 4.46 2.46 -0.02
N LEU A 160 4.69 1.84 -1.17
CA LEU A 160 3.76 0.92 -1.82
C LEU A 160 4.16 -0.53 -1.53
N VAL A 161 3.22 -1.35 -1.10
CA VAL A 161 3.38 -2.80 -0.94
C VAL A 161 2.53 -3.53 -1.96
N VAL A 162 3.15 -4.46 -2.67
CA VAL A 162 2.48 -5.34 -3.63
C VAL A 162 2.91 -6.78 -3.40
N GLY A 163 1.99 -7.72 -3.63
CA GLY A 163 2.36 -9.13 -3.72
C GLY A 163 3.11 -9.44 -5.02
N SER A 164 3.92 -10.49 -5.00
CA SER A 164 4.38 -11.15 -6.23
C SER A 164 3.51 -12.37 -6.53
N ARG A 165 2.89 -12.42 -7.71
CA ARG A 165 2.28 -13.67 -8.20
C ARG A 165 3.38 -14.69 -8.49
N GLY A 166 3.35 -15.83 -7.82
CA GLY A 166 4.06 -17.02 -8.27
C GLY A 166 3.23 -17.67 -9.38
N LEU A 167 3.54 -17.38 -10.64
CA LEU A 167 3.04 -18.19 -11.77
C LEU A 167 3.54 -19.62 -11.51
N GLY A 168 2.64 -20.53 -11.10
CA GLY A 168 2.99 -21.88 -10.66
C GLY A 168 4.01 -22.58 -11.56
N MET A 169 4.88 -23.40 -10.97
CA MET A 169 5.90 -24.27 -11.62
C MET A 169 6.88 -23.61 -12.64
N ILE A 170 6.74 -22.34 -13.00
CA ILE A 170 7.65 -21.67 -13.92
C ILE A 170 8.87 -21.21 -13.13
N LYS A 171 9.93 -22.00 -13.30
CA LYS A 171 11.31 -21.82 -12.87
C LYS A 171 11.71 -20.34 -12.76
N ARG A 172 12.12 -19.95 -11.54
CA ARG A 172 12.96 -18.79 -11.20
C ARG A 172 12.36 -17.40 -11.51
N ALA A 173 11.97 -16.71 -10.45
CA ALA A 173 12.16 -15.26 -10.27
C ALA A 173 11.46 -14.29 -11.23
N PHE A 174 10.31 -14.63 -11.83
CA PHE A 174 9.50 -13.60 -12.51
C PHE A 174 8.63 -12.83 -11.52
N LEU A 175 8.75 -11.50 -11.53
CA LEU A 175 7.80 -10.60 -10.90
C LEU A 175 6.47 -10.67 -11.67
N GLY A 176 5.34 -10.54 -10.95
CA GLY A 176 4.05 -10.41 -11.61
C GLY A 176 3.98 -9.12 -12.41
N SER A 177 3.20 -9.08 -13.49
CA SER A 177 3.13 -7.91 -14.39
C SER A 177 2.78 -6.58 -13.71
N VAL A 178 1.99 -6.61 -12.62
CA VAL A 178 1.66 -5.42 -11.82
C VAL A 178 2.82 -5.04 -10.91
N SER A 179 3.39 -6.01 -10.20
CA SER A 179 4.51 -5.80 -9.28
C SER A 179 5.74 -5.26 -10.01
N ASP A 180 6.04 -5.83 -11.18
CA ASP A 180 7.13 -5.42 -12.07
C ASP A 180 6.91 -3.99 -12.58
N TYR A 181 5.71 -3.68 -13.07
CA TYR A 181 5.38 -2.34 -13.52
C TYR A 181 5.52 -1.31 -12.40
N CYS A 182 4.94 -1.58 -11.23
CA CYS A 182 5.01 -0.67 -10.08
C CYS A 182 6.46 -0.40 -9.67
N ALA A 183 7.34 -1.41 -9.67
CA ALA A 183 8.75 -1.24 -9.31
C ALA A 183 9.52 -0.28 -10.24
N HIS A 184 9.09 -0.18 -11.51
CA HIS A 184 9.73 0.70 -12.49
C HIS A 184 9.07 2.07 -12.62
N HIS A 185 7.79 2.21 -12.25
CA HIS A 185 6.99 3.40 -12.57
C HIS A 185 6.45 4.15 -11.33
N ALA A 186 6.32 3.51 -10.17
CA ALA A 186 5.87 4.19 -8.97
C ALA A 186 6.92 5.22 -8.51
N LYS A 187 6.48 6.43 -8.18
CA LYS A 187 7.36 7.50 -7.67
C LYS A 187 7.74 7.32 -6.21
N CYS A 188 7.08 6.42 -5.50
CA CYS A 188 7.41 6.06 -4.12
C CYS A 188 8.19 4.74 -4.05
N PRO A 189 8.90 4.49 -2.95
CA PRO A 189 9.50 3.18 -2.69
C PRO A 189 8.46 2.04 -2.81
N VAL A 190 8.85 0.93 -3.43
CA VAL A 190 8.00 -0.24 -3.64
C VAL A 190 8.60 -1.45 -2.94
N VAL A 191 7.79 -2.13 -2.13
CA VAL A 191 8.10 -3.43 -1.53
C VAL A 191 7.30 -4.51 -2.21
N ILE A 192 8.02 -5.44 -2.84
CA ILE A 192 7.42 -6.63 -3.43
C ILE A 192 7.58 -7.80 -2.47
N VAL A 193 6.47 -8.28 -1.94
CA VAL A 193 6.47 -9.41 -1.01
C VAL A 193 6.34 -10.71 -1.78
N LYS A 194 7.36 -11.56 -1.62
CA LYS A 194 7.36 -12.93 -2.18
C LYS A 194 6.73 -13.91 -1.20
N PRO A 195 5.95 -14.88 -1.68
CA PRO A 195 5.47 -15.94 -0.81
C PRO A 195 6.62 -16.78 -0.25
N PRO A 196 6.43 -17.41 0.91
CA PRO A 196 7.42 -18.30 1.47
C PRO A 196 7.68 -19.44 0.49
N LYS A 197 8.94 -19.87 0.36
CA LYS A 197 9.26 -21.07 -0.39
C LYS A 197 8.56 -22.24 0.29
N GLU A 198 7.70 -22.94 -0.44
CA GLU A 198 7.23 -24.24 -0.01
C GLU A 198 8.49 -25.11 0.18
N SER A 199 8.79 -25.47 1.43
CA SER A 199 9.86 -26.43 1.67
C SER A 199 9.43 -27.70 0.96
N GLU A 200 10.34 -28.29 0.17
CA GLU A 200 10.16 -29.61 -0.43
C GLU A 200 9.96 -30.62 0.71
N LYS A 201 8.74 -30.74 1.22
CA LYS A 201 8.28 -31.87 2.01
C LYS A 201 8.04 -33.00 1.00
N ASN A 202 9.13 -33.63 0.58
CA ASN A 202 9.20 -35.03 0.19
C ASN A 202 10.66 -35.40 -0.14
N LYS A 203 11.29 -36.08 0.80
CA LYS A 203 12.25 -37.13 0.50
C LYS A 203 11.82 -38.38 1.24
#